data_AF-A0A158KX78-F1
#
_entry.id   AF-A0A158KX78-F1
#
_cell.length_a   1.000
_cell.length_b   1.000
_cell.length_c   1.000
_cell.angle_alpha   90.00
_cell.angle_beta   90.00
_cell.angle_gamma   90.00
#
_symmetry.space_group_name_H-M   'P 1'
#
loop_
_entity.id
_entity.type
_entity.pdbx_description
1 polymer ?
#
loop_
_entity_poly.entity_id
_entity_poly.type
_entity_poly.pdbx_seq_one_letter_code
_entity_poly.pdbx_strand_id
1 'polypeptide(L)' 'MATNTIFDEPGRDGELARALNVALHALVLHNGMRAVSEGKEITLNFAGEIETVQRALALLGVDPSETLPYLGSVP' A
#
# COMPACT_ATOMS: atom_id res chain seq x y z
N MET A 1 -12.55 -11.53 7.18
CA MET A 1 -13.03 -10.16 6.93
C MET A 1 -13.60 -10.15 5.53
N ALA A 2 -14.76 -9.55 5.34
CA ALA A 2 -15.26 -9.33 3.98
C ALA A 2 -14.37 -8.27 3.34
N THR A 3 -13.91 -8.53 2.13
CA THR A 3 -13.09 -7.59 1.35
C THR A 3 -14.03 -6.58 0.68
N ASN A 4 -13.63 -5.31 0.63
CA ASN A 4 -14.42 -4.27 0.00
C ASN A 4 -14.82 -4.65 -1.44
N THR A 5 -16.10 -4.51 -1.78
CA THR A 5 -16.60 -4.94 -3.10
C THR A 5 -16.00 -4.14 -4.27
N ILE A 6 -15.42 -2.97 -4.00
CA ILE A 6 -14.72 -2.16 -5.01
C ILE A 6 -13.59 -2.94 -5.69
N PHE A 7 -12.97 -3.90 -4.99
CA PHE A 7 -11.91 -4.72 -5.56
C PHE A 7 -12.40 -5.70 -6.64
N ASP A 8 -13.69 -6.02 -6.66
CA ASP A 8 -14.31 -6.89 -7.66
C ASP A 8 -15.01 -6.10 -8.77
N GLU A 9 -15.08 -4.77 -8.65
CA GLU A 9 -15.75 -3.94 -9.65
C GLU A 9 -14.96 -3.92 -10.97
N PRO A 10 -15.58 -4.25 -12.12
CA PRO A 10 -14.90 -4.30 -13.42
C PRO A 10 -14.71 -2.91 -14.07
N GLY A 11 -14.81 -1.82 -13.30
CA GLY A 11 -14.69 -0.44 -13.77
C GLY A 11 -13.38 0.25 -13.37
N ARG A 12 -13.25 1.52 -13.77
CA ARG A 12 -12.11 2.38 -13.46
C ARG A 12 -11.76 2.36 -11.98
N ASP A 13 -12.74 2.51 -11.10
CA ASP A 13 -12.48 2.66 -9.67
C ASP A 13 -12.01 1.34 -9.04
N GLY A 14 -12.54 0.20 -9.50
CA GLY A 14 -12.04 -1.11 -9.09
C GLY A 14 -10.64 -1.41 -9.64
N GLU A 15 -10.32 -0.99 -10.86
CA GLU A 15 -8.96 -1.10 -11.41
C GLU A 15 -7.96 -0.24 -10.60
N LEU A 16 -8.34 0.99 -10.28
CA LEU A 16 -7.54 1.87 -9.42
C LEU A 16 -7.37 1.29 -8.02
N ALA A 17 -8.42 0.76 -7.40
CA ALA A 17 -8.34 0.14 -6.07
C ALA A 17 -7.37 -1.05 -6.08
N ARG A 18 -7.47 -1.96 -7.05
CA ARG A 18 -6.55 -3.11 -7.19
C ARG A 18 -5.11 -2.66 -7.39
N ALA A 19 -4.87 -1.70 -8.28
CA ALA A 19 -3.53 -1.17 -8.54
C ALA A 19 -2.91 -0.51 -7.29
N LEU A 20 -3.69 0.29 -6.57
CA LEU A 20 -3.28 0.94 -5.32
C LEU A 20 -3.00 -0.09 -4.22
N ASN A 21 -3.81 -1.15 -4.11
CA ASN A 21 -3.57 -2.22 -3.13
C ASN A 21 -2.27 -3.00 -3.42
N VAL A 22 -1.96 -3.26 -4.69
CA VAL A 22 -0.67 -3.85 -5.10
C VAL A 22 0.50 -2.91 -4.77
N ALA A 23 0.36 -1.62 -5.07
CA ALA A 23 1.38 -0.62 -4.74
C ALA A 23 1.60 -0.53 -3.22
N LEU A 24 0.52 -0.47 -2.44
CA LEU A 24 0.58 -0.44 -0.97
C LEU A 24 1.33 -1.65 -0.44
N HIS A 25 1.01 -2.85 -0.94
CA HIS A 25 1.69 -4.08 -0.53
C HIS A 25 3.20 -4.00 -0.76
N ALA A 26 3.64 -3.59 -1.96
CA ALA A 26 5.05 -3.48 -2.28
C ALA A 26 5.76 -2.43 -1.40
N LEU A 27 5.15 -1.26 -1.19
CA LEU A 27 5.72 -0.20 -0.36
C LEU A 27 5.86 -0.63 1.09
N VAL A 28 4.82 -1.24 1.66
CA VAL A 28 4.84 -1.75 3.05
C VAL A 28 5.89 -2.84 3.22
N LEU A 29 5.97 -3.79 2.28
CA LEU A 29 6.95 -4.87 2.30
C LEU A 29 8.39 -4.36 2.26
N HIS A 30 8.63 -3.29 1.52
CA HIS A 30 9.98 -2.78 1.26
C HIS A 30 10.41 -1.64 2.18
N ASN A 31 9.48 -1.04 2.92
CA ASN A 31 9.79 0.00 3.90
C ASN A 31 10.67 -0.55 5.02
N GLY A 32 11.75 0.17 5.35
CA GLY A 32 12.73 -0.24 6.35
C GLY A 32 13.77 -1.25 5.85
N MET A 33 13.66 -1.75 4.61
CA MET A 33 14.68 -2.64 4.05
C MET A 33 15.99 -1.87 3.79
N ARG A 34 17.11 -2.56 4.00
CA ARG A 34 18.43 -2.07 3.58
C ARG A 34 18.64 -2.37 2.10
N ALA A 35 19.09 -1.37 1.36
CA ALA A 35 19.42 -1.47 -0.06
C ALA A 35 20.78 -0.81 -0.33
N VAL A 36 21.44 -1.22 -1.41
CA VAL A 36 22.63 -0.54 -1.92
C VAL A 36 22.21 0.30 -3.12
N SER A 37 22.47 1.61 -3.05
CA SER A 37 22.24 2.55 -4.15
C SER A 37 23.48 3.41 -4.32
N GLU A 38 23.98 3.51 -5.56
CA GLU A 38 25.21 4.26 -5.88
C GLU A 38 26.41 3.87 -4.98
N GLY A 39 26.50 2.59 -4.62
CA GLY A 39 27.57 2.06 -3.76
C GLY A 39 27.42 2.42 -2.27
N LYS A 40 26.33 3.07 -1.86
CA LYS A 40 26.02 3.38 -0.47
C LYS A 40 24.88 2.51 0.04
N GLU A 41 25.01 2.03 1.27
CA GLU A 41 23.87 1.45 1.97
C GLU A 41 22.91 2.53 2.41
N ILE A 42 21.64 2.32 2.10
CA ILE A 42 20.52 3.15 2.53
C ILE A 42 19.46 2.27 3.15
N THR A 43 18.68 2.85 4.07
CA THR A 43 17.42 2.26 4.51
C THR A 43 16.30 2.90 3.71
N LEU A 44 15.51 2.08 3.03
CA LEU A 44 14.35 2.56 2.29
C LEU A 44 13.30 3.10 3.27
N ASN A 45 12.81 4.31 3.02
CA ASN A 45 11.74 4.92 3.79
C ASN A 45 10.62 5.32 2.85
N PHE A 46 9.52 4.56 2.88
CA PHE A 46 8.33 4.76 2.07
C PHE A 46 7.13 5.23 2.89
N ALA A 47 7.35 5.76 4.10
CA ALA A 47 6.25 6.14 5.00
C ALA A 47 5.29 7.16 4.34
N GLY A 48 5.82 8.13 3.59
CA GLY A 48 5.00 9.13 2.90
C GLY A 48 4.19 8.56 1.73
N GLU A 49 4.78 7.63 0.98
CA GLU A 49 4.13 6.94 -0.13
C GLU A 49 3.03 6.01 0.38
N ILE A 50 3.30 5.26 1.46
CA ILE A 50 2.31 4.41 2.15
C ILE A 50 1.11 5.25 2.57
N GLU A 51 1.35 6.38 3.26
CA GLU A 51 0.27 7.26 3.71
C GLU A 51 -0.53 7.83 2.53
N THR A 52 0.14 8.17 1.43
CA THR A 52 -0.50 8.69 0.22
C THR A 52 -1.41 7.64 -0.43
N VAL A 53 -0.93 6.41 -0.57
CA VAL A 53 -1.72 5.31 -1.15
C VAL A 53 -2.89 4.94 -0.25
N GLN A 54 -2.71 4.92 1.08
CA GLN A 54 -3.79 4.69 2.03
C GLN A 54 -4.89 5.75 1.92
N ARG A 55 -4.53 7.04 1.80
CA ARG A 55 -5.52 8.11 1.57
C ARG A 55 -6.26 7.93 0.26
N ALA A 56 -5.58 7.52 -0.81
CA ALA A 56 -6.22 7.28 -2.11
C ALA A 56 -7.21 6.11 -2.05
N LEU A 57 -6.87 5.03 -1.35
CA LEU A 57 -7.78 3.90 -1.10
C LEU A 57 -8.99 4.32 -0.26
N ALA A 58 -8.80 5.15 0.77
CA ALA A 58 -9.89 5.69 1.57
C ALA A 58 -10.85 6.56 0.74
N LEU A 59 -10.35 7.32 -0.24
CA LEU A 59 -11.20 8.07 -1.18
C LEU A 59 -12.05 7.17 -2.08
N LEU A 60 -11.60 5.93 -2.33
CA LEU A 60 -12.36 4.89 -3.03
C LEU A 60 -13.29 4.10 -2.09
N GLY A 61 -13.38 4.50 -0.82
CA GLY A 61 -14.23 3.85 0.19
C GLY A 61 -13.65 2.57 0.77
N VAL A 62 -12.36 2.28 0.56
CA VAL A 62 -11.66 1.12 1.14
C VAL A 62 -11.22 1.43 2.57
N ASP A 63 -11.61 0.60 3.52
CA ASP A 63 -11.09 0.69 4.89
C ASP A 63 -9.64 0.15 4.91
N PRO A 64 -8.70 0.82 5.62
CA PRO A 64 -7.31 0.38 5.70
C PRO A 64 -7.13 -1.08 6.17
N SER A 65 -8.04 -1.59 7.00
CA SER A 65 -8.03 -2.97 7.49
C SER A 65 -8.37 -4.01 6.40
N GLU A 66 -8.95 -3.58 5.28
CA GLU A 66 -9.30 -4.41 4.12
C GLU A 66 -8.16 -4.54 3.10
N THR A 67 -7.02 -3.90 3.34
CA THR A 67 -5.86 -3.90 2.45
C THR A 67 -4.79 -4.92 2.88
N LEU A 68 -4.05 -5.44 1.90
CA LEU A 68 -2.98 -6.42 2.15
C LEU A 68 -1.77 -5.78 2.82
N PRO A 69 -1.11 -6.56 3.68
CA PRO A 69 -1.18 -6.34 5.11
C PRO A 69 -0.74 -4.92 5.49
N TYR A 70 -1.62 -4.22 6.20
CA TYR A 70 -1.21 -3.20 7.15
C TYR A 70 -0.28 -3.87 8.18
N LEU A 71 1.03 -3.71 8.02
CA LEU A 71 1.97 -3.97 9.12
C LEU A 71 1.67 -2.92 10.19
N GLY A 72 0.72 -3.26 11.07
CA GLY A 72 0.50 -2.52 12.31
C GLY A 72 1.85 -2.39 13.00
N SER A 73 2.26 -1.14 13.22
CA SER A 73 3.37 -0.69 14.08
C SER A 73 4.41 -1.77 14.37
N VAL A 74 5.47 -1.78 13.56
CA VAL A 74 6.74 -2.45 13.89
C VAL A 74 7.16 -1.98 15.30
N PRO A 75 7.43 -2.91 16.24
CA PRO A 75 7.90 -2.55 17.58
C PRO A 75 9.27 -1.83 17.57
#